data_AF-A0A7C0UF59-F1
#
_entry.id   AF-A0A7C0UF59-F1
#
_cell.length_a   1.000
_cell.length_b   1.000
_cell.length_c   1.000
_cell.angle_alpha   90.00
_cell.angle_beta   90.00
_cell.angle_gamma   90.00
#
_symmetry.space_group_name_H-M   'P 1'
#
loop_
_entity.id
_entity.type
_entity.pdbx_description
1 polymer ?
#
loop_
_entity_poly.entity_id
_entity_poly.type
_entity_poly.pdbx_seq_one_letter_code
_entity_poly.pdbx_strand_id
1 'polypeptide(L)' 'MDEKKCSFCGAKLAQGTGKMLVKKDGSTLFFCSGRCEKNVIKLKRTPRKVKWISKKKKTE' A
#
# COMPACT_ATOMS: atom_id res chain seq x y z
N MET A 1 -11.14 16.10 -4.98
CA MET A 1 -11.32 14.98 -4.03
C MET A 1 -10.05 14.14 -4.01
N ASP A 2 -9.34 14.15 -2.90
CA ASP A 2 -8.03 13.50 -2.74
C ASP A 2 -8.17 11.97 -2.72
N GLU A 3 -8.01 11.33 -3.87
CA GLU A 3 -7.88 9.88 -3.97
C GLU A 3 -6.50 9.45 -3.44
N LYS A 4 -6.45 8.95 -2.21
CA LYS A 4 -5.24 8.30 -1.68
C LYS A 4 -5.04 6.95 -2.36
N LYS A 5 -3.81 6.58 -2.67
CA LYS A 5 -3.48 5.27 -3.27
C LYS A 5 -2.79 4.38 -2.25
N CYS A 6 -3.17 3.11 -2.23
CA CYS A 6 -2.51 2.14 -1.36
C CYS A 6 -1.07 1.92 -1.84
N SER A 7 -0.12 2.07 -0.93
CA SER A 7 1.31 1.93 -1.21
C SER A 7 1.72 0.49 -1.56
N PHE A 8 0.86 -0.49 -1.31
CA PHE A 8 1.12 -1.90 -1.60
C PHE A 8 0.34 -2.42 -2.81
N CYS A 9 -0.99 -2.27 -2.79
CA CYS A 9 -1.89 -2.80 -3.81
C CYS A 9 -2.09 -1.83 -4.99
N GLY A 10 -1.73 -0.55 -4.85
CA GLY A 10 -1.96 0.48 -5.87
C GLY A 10 -3.43 0.85 -6.09
N ALA A 11 -4.35 0.23 -5.35
CA ALA A 11 -5.78 0.53 -5.42
C ALA A 11 -6.06 1.93 -4.86
N LYS A 12 -7.09 2.56 -5.42
CA LYS A 12 -7.65 3.83 -4.93
C LYS A 12 -8.33 3.59 -3.59
N LEU A 13 -8.04 4.42 -2.60
CA LEU A 13 -8.72 4.45 -1.31
C LEU A 13 -9.79 5.53 -1.37
N ALA A 14 -11.03 5.13 -1.09
CA ALA A 14 -12.10 6.07 -0.82
C ALA A 14 -11.81 6.85 0.48
N GLN A 15 -12.32 8.08 0.57
CA GLN A 15 -12.17 8.90 1.77
C GLN A 15 -12.81 8.18 2.97
N GLY A 16 -12.14 8.27 4.13
CA GLY A 16 -12.55 7.55 5.35
C GLY A 16 -12.24 6.05 5.38
N THR A 17 -11.65 5.48 4.32
CA THR A 17 -11.35 4.04 4.25
C THR A 17 -9.84 3.76 4.30
N GLY A 18 -9.48 2.64 4.94
CA GLY A 18 -8.12 2.11 4.97
C GLY A 18 -7.36 2.50 6.24
N LYS A 19 -6.04 2.32 6.20
CA LYS A 19 -5.13 2.65 7.31
C LYS A 19 -3.93 3.45 6.84
N MET A 20 -3.46 4.31 7.72
CA MET A 20 -2.25 5.11 7.54
C MET A 20 -1.19 4.64 8.54
N LEU A 21 -0.02 4.26 8.05
CA LEU A 21 1.14 3.90 8.86
C LEU A 21 2.25 4.92 8.64
N VAL A 22 2.66 5.59 9.71
CA VAL A 22 3.81 6.49 9.68
C VAL A 22 5.03 5.72 10.16
N LYS A 23 6.09 5.68 9.33
CA LYS A 23 7.37 5.07 9.71
C LYS A 23 8.19 6.02 10.57
N LYS A 24 9.20 5.48 11.25
CA LYS A 24 10.17 6.27 12.02
C LYS A 24 10.89 7.32 11.16
N ASP A 25 11.07 7.04 9.87
CA ASP A 25 11.68 7.95 8.89
C ASP A 25 10.73 9.09 8.44
N GLY A 26 9.55 9.23 9.05
CA GLY A 26 8.52 10.21 8.65
C GLY A 26 7.73 9.85 7.40
N SER A 27 8.11 8.77 6.69
CA SER A 27 7.39 8.30 5.51
C SER A 27 6.03 7.70 5.85
N THR A 28 4.98 8.18 5.16
CA THR A 28 3.61 7.70 5.34
C THR A 28 3.23 6.65 4.30
N LEU A 29 2.76 5.49 4.75
CA LEU A 29 2.21 4.43 3.91
C LEU A 29 0.71 4.32 4.10
N PHE A 30 -0.02 4.19 2.99
CA PHE A 30 -1.46 3.95 3.00
C PHE A 30 -1.77 2.50 2.63
N PHE A 31 -2.70 1.88 3.36
CA PHE A 31 -3.09 0.49 3.15
C PHE A 31 -4.59 0.36 2.89
N CYS A 32 -4.92 -0.36 1.80
CA CYS A 32 -6.29 -0.69 1.42
C CYS A 32 -6.93 -1.72 2.38
N SER A 33 -6.14 -2.60 2.98
CA SER A 33 -6.63 -3.65 3.87
C SER A 33 -5.54 -4.20 4.79
N GLY A 34 -5.95 -4.91 5.86
CA GLY A 34 -5.01 -5.58 6.76
C GLY A 34 -4.13 -6.64 6.08
N ARG A 35 -4.55 -7.18 4.93
CA ARG A 35 -3.72 -8.08 4.12
C ARG A 35 -2.49 -7.36 3.57
N CYS A 36 -2.66 -6.12 3.12
CA CYS A 36 -1.58 -5.29 2.60
C CYS A 36 -0.62 -4.82 3.71
N GLU A 37 -1.18 -4.44 4.85
CA GLU A 37 -0.42 -4.09 6.05
C GLU A 37 0.48 -5.27 6.50
N LYS A 38 -0.09 -6.46 6.68
CA LYS A 38 0.65 -7.67 7.08
C LYS A 38 1.76 -8.02 6.09
N ASN A 39 1.49 -7.88 4.79
CA ASN A 39 2.49 -8.17 3.76
C ASN A 39 3.70 -7.24 3.84
N VAL A 40 3.49 -5.96 4.14
CA VAL A 40 4.58 -4.98 4.26
C VAL A 40 5.27 -5.05 5.62
N ILE A 41 4.52 -5.12 6.72
CA ILE A 41 5.08 -5.04 8.08
C ILE A 41 5.61 -6.38 8.55
N LYS A 42 4.78 -7.44 8.52
CA LYS A 42 5.13 -8.75 9.08
C LYS A 42 5.96 -9.58 8.11
N LEU A 43 5.53 -9.65 6.86
CA LEU A 43 6.15 -10.52 5.86
C LEU A 43 7.26 -9.82 5.06
N LYS A 44 7.43 -8.50 5.21
CA LYS A 44 8.40 -7.66 4.49
C LYS A 44 8.45 -7.95 2.97
N ARG A 45 7.31 -8.32 2.38
CA ARG A 45 7.19 -8.66 0.96
C ARG A 45 7.17 -7.37 0.15
N THR A 46 7.97 -7.32 -0.89
CA THR A 46 7.87 -6.27 -1.90
C THR A 46 6.72 -6.57 -2.86
N PRO A 47 5.89 -5.58 -3.23
CA PRO A 47 4.73 -5.81 -4.10
C PRO A 47 5.13 -6.38 -5.46
N ARG A 48 6.35 -6.08 -5.94
CA ARG A 48 6.91 -6.65 -7.18
C ARG A 48 7.03 -8.18 -7.17
N LYS A 49 7.23 -8.78 -5.99
CA LYS A 49 7.44 -10.23 -5.82
C LYS A 49 6.14 -10.99 -5.56
N VAL A 50 5.00 -10.30 -5.50
CA VAL A 50 3.71 -10.88 -5.10
C VAL A 50 2.81 -11.01 -6.33
N LYS A 51 2.54 -12.25 -6.75
CA LYS A 51 1.81 -12.55 -8.00
C LYS A 51 0.38 -11.98 -8.04
N TRP A 52 -0.31 -11.90 -6.90
CA TRP A 52 -1.70 -11.43 -6.83
C TRP A 52 -1.86 -9.90 -6.87
N ILE A 53 -0.76 -9.16 -6.77
CA ILE A 53 -0.82 -7.71 -6.92
C ILE A 53 -0.76 -7.40 -8.41
N SER A 54 -1.83 -6.81 -8.93
CA SER A 54 -1.89 -6.29 -10.29
C SER A 54 -0.78 -5.26 -10.48
N LYS A 55 0.32 -5.70 -11.12
CA LYS A 55 1.49 -4.88 -11.43
C LYS A 55 1.05 -3.67 -12.27
N LYS A 56 0.85 -2.51 -11.66
CA LYS A 56 1.08 -1.27 -12.41
C LYS A 56 2.58 -1.07 -12.44
N LYS A 57 3.16 -1.22 -13.64
CA LYS A 57 4.58 -1.03 -13.90
C LYS A 57 4.99 0.33 -13.31
N LYS A 58 6.18 0.36 -12.74
CA LYS A 58 6.89 1.58 -12.37
C LYS A 58 6.97 2.39 -13.67
N THR A 59 6.14 3.42 -13.83
CA THR A 59 6.39 4.42 -14.87
C THR A 59 7.58 5.23 -14.38
N GLU A 60 8.53 5.42 -15.30
CA GLU A 60 9.84 6.07 -15.16
C GLU A 60 9.91 7.21 -14.14
#